data_AF-D2VZB3-F1
#
_entry.id   AF-D2VZB3-F1
#
_cell.length_a   1.000
_cell.length_b   1.000
_cell.length_c   1.000
_cell.angle_alpha   90.00
_cell.angle_beta   90.00
_cell.angle_gamma   90.00
#
_symmetry.space_group_name_H-M   'P 1'
#
loop_
_entity.id
_entity.type
_entity.pdbx_description
1 polymer ?
#
loop_
_entity_poly.entity_id
_entity_poly.type
_entity_poly.pdbx_seq_one_letter_code
_entity_poly.pdbx_strand_id
1 'polypeptide(L)'
;MEGVSKGAASHPVDVKGVISSKTFYKRTEQGNKYLTTTQDTNDLYGRIKGLTDSGSYIVVLPGSLGTAAELMIAWNLYYINEHFPATEDPVKKIFVFRGKDIELKLGKLNVFIFTDPWEKIIKFISTELNSSPKYLKW
;
A
#
# COMPACT_ATOMS: atom_id res chain seq x y z
N MET A 1 -5.37 6.47 -7.97
CA MET A 1 -4.93 5.13 -8.42
C MET A 1 -4.30 5.20 -9.81
N GLU A 2 -5.02 5.61 -10.86
CA GLU A 2 -4.50 5.64 -12.25
C GLU A 2 -3.19 6.43 -12.42
N GLY A 3 -3.07 7.63 -11.83
CA GLY A 3 -1.85 8.44 -11.95
C GLY A 3 -0.58 7.72 -11.45
N VAL A 4 -0.69 6.96 -10.36
CA VAL A 4 0.43 6.18 -9.81
C VAL A 4 0.76 5.01 -10.73
N SER A 5 -0.24 4.25 -11.17
CA SER A 5 -0.04 3.13 -12.10
C SER A 5 0.58 3.59 -13.43
N LYS A 6 0.15 4.75 -13.95
CA LYS A 6 0.72 5.35 -15.17
C LYS A 6 2.21 5.72 -14.99
N GLY A 7 2.56 6.34 -13.87
CA GLY A 7 3.95 6.70 -13.57
C GLY A 7 4.84 5.48 -13.34
N ALA A 8 4.31 4.42 -12.73
CA ALA A 8 5.03 3.16 -12.59
C ALA A 8 5.23 2.47 -13.96
N ALA A 9 4.20 2.43 -14.79
CA ALA A 9 4.23 1.78 -16.11
C ALA A 9 5.21 2.42 -17.11
N SER A 10 5.73 3.63 -16.85
CA SER A 10 6.80 4.22 -17.65
C SER A 10 8.20 3.67 -17.30
N HIS A 11 8.28 2.73 -16.37
CA HIS A 11 9.51 2.08 -15.90
C HIS A 11 9.39 0.56 -16.06
N PRO A 12 10.51 -0.20 -16.12
CA PRO A 12 10.48 -1.66 -16.27
C PRO A 12 10.16 -2.36 -14.94
N VAL A 13 8.95 -2.12 -14.43
CA VAL A 13 8.46 -2.67 -13.15
C VAL A 13 7.12 -3.38 -13.35
N ASP A 14 6.83 -4.37 -12.50
CA ASP A 14 5.51 -5.00 -12.46
C ASP A 14 4.51 -4.11 -11.73
N VAL A 15 3.41 -3.74 -12.39
CA VAL A 15 2.34 -2.94 -11.83
C VAL A 15 1.14 -3.83 -11.56
N LYS A 16 1.10 -4.43 -10.37
CA LYS A 16 0.01 -5.32 -9.95
C LYS A 16 -1.16 -4.52 -9.39
N GLY A 17 -2.37 -4.75 -9.91
CA GLY A 17 -3.61 -4.20 -9.37
C GLY A 17 -4.43 -5.26 -8.62
N VAL A 18 -4.88 -4.95 -7.41
CA VAL A 18 -5.88 -5.78 -6.70
C VAL A 18 -7.24 -5.12 -6.79
N ILE A 19 -8.17 -5.79 -7.44
CA ILE A 19 -9.52 -5.28 -7.71
C ILE A 19 -10.57 -6.14 -7.02
N SER A 20 -11.80 -5.63 -6.98
CA SER A 20 -12.97 -6.44 -6.61
C SER A 20 -14.09 -6.14 -7.57
N SER A 21 -14.14 -6.89 -8.67
CA SER A 21 -15.11 -6.70 -9.75
C SER A 21 -16.55 -6.84 -9.25
N LYS A 22 -16.82 -7.82 -8.37
CA LYS A 22 -18.15 -8.08 -7.79
C LYS A 22 -18.64 -6.96 -6.87
N THR A 23 -17.74 -6.37 -6.07
CA THR A 23 -18.09 -5.22 -5.21
C THR A 23 -18.28 -3.95 -6.04
N PHE A 24 -17.41 -3.74 -7.02
CA PHE A 24 -17.38 -2.54 -7.85
C PHE A 24 -17.81 -2.85 -9.30
N TYR A 25 -18.98 -3.46 -9.47
CA TYR A 25 -19.49 -3.98 -10.75
C TYR A 25 -19.62 -2.95 -11.88
N LYS A 26 -19.60 -1.65 -11.56
CA LYS A 26 -19.58 -0.56 -12.55
C LYS A 26 -18.20 -0.21 -13.08
N ARG A 27 -17.14 -0.85 -12.56
CA ARG A 27 -15.74 -0.65 -12.98
C ARG A 27 -15.31 -1.78 -13.90
N THR A 28 -14.29 -1.51 -14.72
CA THR A 28 -13.69 -2.49 -15.62
C THR A 28 -13.11 -3.67 -14.83
N GLU A 29 -13.38 -4.89 -15.28
CA GLU A 29 -12.85 -6.14 -14.70
C GLU A 29 -11.32 -6.26 -14.81
N GLN A 30 -10.69 -5.49 -15.70
CA GLN A 30 -9.24 -5.44 -15.80
C GLN A 30 -8.60 -4.38 -14.91
N GLY A 31 -9.39 -3.50 -14.27
CA GLY A 31 -8.87 -2.32 -13.59
C GLY A 31 -8.41 -1.25 -14.59
N ASN A 32 -7.37 -0.48 -14.22
CA ASN A 32 -6.84 0.56 -15.10
C ASN A 32 -5.89 -0.03 -16.15
N LYS A 33 -5.76 0.61 -17.31
CA LYS A 33 -4.97 0.10 -18.45
C LYS A 33 -3.45 0.06 -18.25
N TYR A 34 -2.94 0.61 -17.15
CA TYR A 34 -1.51 0.65 -16.84
C TYR A 34 -1.09 -0.48 -15.89
N LEU A 35 -2.00 -1.40 -15.58
CA LEU A 35 -1.70 -2.60 -14.80
C LEU A 35 -1.03 -3.64 -15.71
N THR A 36 0.07 -4.22 -15.23
CA THR A 36 0.75 -5.34 -15.88
C THR A 36 0.06 -6.66 -15.52
N THR A 37 -0.37 -6.78 -14.26
CA THR A 37 -1.09 -7.95 -13.73
C THR A 37 -2.26 -7.50 -12.86
N THR A 38 -3.31 -8.32 -12.81
CA THR A 38 -4.50 -8.03 -12.01
C THR A 38 -4.88 -9.25 -11.18
N GLN A 39 -5.13 -9.03 -9.89
CA GLN A 39 -5.72 -10.00 -8.98
C GLN A 39 -7.14 -9.56 -8.65
N ASP A 40 -8.12 -10.32 -9.11
CA ASP A 40 -9.52 -10.07 -8.78
C ASP A 40 -9.92 -10.79 -7.48
N THR A 41 -10.79 -10.15 -6.71
CA THR A 41 -11.24 -10.60 -5.41
C THR A 41 -12.75 -10.43 -5.28
N ASN A 42 -13.40 -11.27 -4.49
CA ASN A 42 -14.86 -11.27 -4.44
C ASN A 42 -15.45 -10.12 -3.62
N ASP A 43 -14.67 -9.54 -2.71
CA ASP A 43 -15.15 -8.54 -1.75
C ASP A 43 -14.06 -7.52 -1.37
N LEU A 44 -14.46 -6.48 -0.64
CA LEU A 44 -13.56 -5.41 -0.21
C LEU A 44 -12.45 -5.92 0.74
N TYR A 45 -12.74 -6.92 1.57
CA TYR A 45 -11.77 -7.47 2.51
C TYR A 45 -10.67 -8.25 1.77
N GLY A 46 -11.05 -9.13 0.84
CA GLY A 46 -10.12 -9.87 -0.02
C GLY A 46 -9.25 -8.93 -0.83
N ARG A 47 -9.81 -7.81 -1.31
CA ARG A 47 -9.05 -6.77 -2.00
C ARG A 47 -7.99 -6.14 -1.10
N ILE A 48 -8.34 -5.75 0.11
CA ILE A 48 -7.40 -5.12 1.05
C ILE A 48 -6.35 -6.13 1.51
N LYS A 49 -6.75 -7.37 1.82
CA LYS A 49 -5.83 -8.46 2.12
C LYS A 49 -4.83 -8.67 0.99
N GLY A 50 -5.29 -8.74 -0.26
CA GLY A 50 -4.41 -8.87 -1.41
C GLY A 50 -3.42 -7.72 -1.56
N LEU A 51 -3.82 -6.48 -1.21
CA LEU A 51 -2.93 -5.32 -1.19
C LEU A 51 -1.90 -5.39 -0.06
N THR A 52 -2.31 -5.82 1.14
CA THR A 52 -1.39 -5.95 2.28
C THR A 52 -0.42 -7.11 2.12
N ASP A 53 -0.84 -8.22 1.53
CA ASP A 53 0.00 -9.39 1.31
C ASP A 53 1.03 -9.15 0.20
N SER A 54 0.68 -8.33 -0.80
CA SER A 54 1.56 -8.06 -1.94
C SER A 54 2.58 -6.93 -1.68
N GLY A 55 2.52 -6.25 -0.54
CA GLY A 55 3.27 -5.00 -0.31
C GLY A 55 3.99 -4.94 1.03
N SER A 56 5.31 -4.77 1.00
CA SER A 56 6.11 -4.49 2.22
C SER A 56 5.85 -3.08 2.79
N TYR A 57 5.46 -2.12 1.96
CA TYR A 57 5.23 -0.74 2.35
C TYR A 57 3.90 -0.25 1.75
N ILE A 58 3.13 0.48 2.55
CA ILE A 58 1.88 1.10 2.09
C ILE A 58 2.07 2.61 2.02
N VAL A 59 1.70 3.19 0.89
CA VAL A 59 1.68 4.63 0.68
C VAL A 59 0.25 5.07 0.39
N VAL A 60 -0.32 5.88 1.27
CA VAL A 60 -1.69 6.40 1.18
C VAL A 60 -1.65 7.81 0.66
N LEU A 61 -2.19 8.02 -0.54
CA LEU A 61 -2.34 9.34 -1.18
C LEU A 61 -3.66 10.01 -0.77
N PRO A 62 -3.79 11.34 -0.94
CA PRO A 62 -5.06 12.03 -0.69
C PRO A 62 -6.20 11.39 -1.49
N GLY A 63 -7.31 11.12 -0.81
CA GLY A 63 -8.45 10.41 -1.38
C GLY A 63 -9.73 10.68 -0.61
N SER A 64 -10.79 9.96 -0.95
CA SER A 64 -12.12 10.08 -0.34
C SER A 64 -12.30 9.07 0.81
N LEU A 65 -13.55 8.90 1.27
CA LEU A 65 -13.92 7.94 2.31
C LEU A 65 -13.40 6.51 2.05
N GLY A 66 -13.38 6.08 0.78
CA GLY A 66 -12.85 4.76 0.42
C GLY A 66 -11.38 4.58 0.80
N THR A 67 -10.56 5.61 0.58
CA THR A 67 -9.15 5.62 0.96
C THR A 67 -8.97 5.61 2.48
N ALA A 68 -9.81 6.34 3.23
CA ALA A 68 -9.79 6.30 4.69
C ALA A 68 -10.16 4.92 5.24
N ALA A 69 -11.16 4.25 4.65
CA ALA A 69 -11.54 2.89 5.04
C ALA A 69 -10.41 1.88 4.77
N GLU A 70 -9.78 1.94 3.58
CA GLU A 70 -8.63 1.11 3.23
C GLU A 70 -7.46 1.32 4.21
N LEU A 71 -7.17 2.57 4.58
CA LEU A 71 -6.14 2.89 5.58
C LEU A 71 -6.44 2.27 6.95
N MET A 72 -7.67 2.42 7.46
CA MET A 72 -8.04 1.89 8.78
C MET A 72 -7.95 0.36 8.82
N ILE A 73 -8.32 -0.32 7.74
CA ILE A 73 -8.25 -1.79 7.66
C ILE A 73 -6.79 -2.25 7.56
N ALA A 74 -5.99 -1.63 6.69
CA ALA A 74 -4.57 -1.93 6.56
C ALA A 74 -3.82 -1.73 7.87
N TRP A 75 -4.17 -0.68 8.61
CA TRP A 75 -3.64 -0.42 9.95
C TRP A 75 -4.05 -1.52 10.94
N ASN A 76 -5.33 -1.87 11.01
CA ASN A 76 -5.77 -2.96 11.90
C ASN A 76 -5.04 -4.27 11.61
N LEU A 77 -4.84 -4.62 10.34
CA LEU A 77 -4.08 -5.80 9.93
C LEU A 77 -2.62 -5.73 10.38
N TYR A 78 -1.97 -4.56 10.21
CA TYR A 78 -0.63 -4.33 10.73
C TYR A 78 -0.57 -4.57 12.25
N TYR A 79 -1.49 -3.95 13.00
CA TYR A 79 -1.52 -4.04 14.46
C TYR A 79 -1.72 -5.47 14.94
N ILE A 80 -2.68 -6.20 14.34
CA ILE A 80 -2.95 -7.60 14.67
C ILE A 80 -1.70 -8.45 14.40
N ASN A 81 -1.07 -8.30 13.23
CA ASN A 81 0.12 -9.08 12.88
C ASN A 81 1.31 -8.78 13.79
N GLU A 82 1.47 -7.54 14.25
CA GLU A 82 2.53 -7.19 15.19
C GLU A 82 2.37 -7.89 16.55
N HIS A 83 1.12 -8.12 16.98
CA HIS A 83 0.82 -8.74 18.28
C HIS A 83 0.58 -10.25 18.18
N PHE A 84 0.19 -10.73 17.00
CA PHE A 84 -0.13 -12.12 16.67
C PHE A 84 0.51 -12.50 15.33
N PRO A 85 1.84 -12.66 15.27
CA PRO A 85 2.56 -12.83 14.01
C PRO A 85 2.18 -14.13 13.31
N ALA A 86 1.72 -14.00 12.06
CA ALA A 86 1.59 -15.10 11.11
C ALA A 86 2.97 -15.46 10.51
N THR A 87 3.06 -16.62 9.84
CA THR A 87 4.31 -17.15 9.25
C THR A 87 4.82 -16.40 8.01
N GLU A 88 4.03 -15.49 7.44
CA GLU A 88 4.40 -14.66 6.29
C GLU A 88 4.68 -13.22 6.74
N ASP A 89 5.79 -12.64 6.27
CA ASP A 89 6.22 -11.28 6.61
C ASP A 89 5.22 -10.25 6.07
N PRO A 90 4.44 -9.57 6.94
CA PRO A 90 3.36 -8.69 6.50
C PRO A 90 3.86 -7.27 6.15
N VAL A 91 2.92 -6.39 5.83
CA VAL A 91 3.14 -4.93 5.72
C VAL A 91 4.04 -4.45 6.87
N LYS A 92 5.12 -3.77 6.53
CA LYS A 92 6.11 -3.29 7.51
C LYS A 92 5.82 -1.89 8.00
N LYS A 93 5.35 -1.00 7.11
CA LYS A 93 5.07 0.41 7.43
C LYS A 93 3.99 1.01 6.55
N ILE A 94 3.31 2.01 7.10
CA ILE A 94 2.26 2.79 6.44
C ILE A 94 2.69 4.28 6.42
N PHE A 95 2.77 4.86 5.23
CA PHE A 95 3.01 6.28 5.00
C PHE A 95 1.73 6.95 4.53
N VAL A 96 1.39 8.11 5.07
CA VAL A 96 0.16 8.85 4.73
C VAL A 96 0.53 10.24 4.21
N PHE A 97 0.05 10.61 3.02
CA PHE A 97 0.23 11.96 2.48
C PHE A 97 -0.87 12.88 3.01
N ARG A 98 -0.48 13.98 3.67
CA ARG A 98 -1.41 15.05 4.06
C ARG A 98 -0.67 16.37 4.23
N GLY A 99 -1.31 17.49 3.87
CA GLY A 99 -0.71 18.84 3.86
C GLY A 99 -0.23 19.44 5.19
N LYS A 100 0.04 18.65 6.25
CA LYS A 100 0.85 19.03 7.42
C LYS A 100 1.69 17.83 7.90
N ASP A 101 2.97 18.06 8.20
CA ASP A 101 3.88 17.05 8.74
C ASP A 101 3.45 16.71 10.18
N ILE A 102 3.04 15.46 10.42
CA ILE A 102 2.68 14.94 11.74
C ILE A 102 3.25 13.52 11.87
N GLU A 103 4.09 13.31 12.87
CA GLU A 103 4.50 11.95 13.27
C GLU A 103 3.55 11.48 14.37
N LEU A 104 2.81 10.40 14.10
CA LEU A 104 1.98 9.74 15.11
C LEU A 104 2.66 8.43 15.49
N LYS A 105 3.09 8.34 16.75
CA LYS A 105 3.50 7.08 17.38
C LYS A 105 2.30 6.47 18.10
N LEU A 106 1.83 5.34 17.60
CA LEU A 106 0.72 4.59 18.19
C LEU A 106 1.22 3.19 18.50
N GLY A 107 1.78 3.04 19.70
CA GLY A 107 2.53 1.84 20.09
C GLY A 107 3.87 1.76 19.36
N LYS A 108 4.12 0.65 18.67
CA LYS A 108 5.34 0.41 17.88
C LYS A 108 5.18 0.78 16.39
N LEU A 109 3.96 1.04 15.92
CA LEU A 109 3.73 1.56 14.59
C LEU A 109 4.12 3.04 14.53
N ASN A 110 4.97 3.37 13.56
CA ASN A 110 5.22 4.75 13.17
C ASN A 110 4.33 5.08 11.96
N VAL A 111 3.33 5.94 12.16
CA VAL A 111 2.55 6.53 11.06
C VAL A 111 3.17 7.88 10.75
N PHE A 112 3.74 8.00 9.56
CA PHE A 112 4.30 9.26 9.10
C PHE A 112 3.32 9.96 8.19
N ILE A 113 2.85 11.13 8.62
CA ILE A 113 2.01 12.02 7.83
C ILE A 113 2.90 13.14 7.30
N PHE A 114 2.92 13.35 5.99
CA PHE A 114 3.78 14.38 5.40
C PHE A 114 3.10 15.24 4.34
N THR A 115 3.53 16.50 4.28
CA THR A 115 3.12 17.58 3.36
C THR A 115 3.58 17.38 1.93
N ASP A 116 4.88 17.11 1.75
CA ASP A 116 5.50 16.91 0.44
C ASP A 116 6.67 15.89 0.52
N PRO A 117 6.36 14.59 0.71
CA PRO A 117 7.34 13.62 1.17
C PRO A 117 8.00 12.75 0.12
N TRP A 118 7.78 12.95 -1.19
CA TRP A 118 8.26 11.97 -2.17
C TRP A 118 9.76 11.68 -1.99
N GLU A 119 10.58 12.72 -1.85
CA GLU A 119 12.01 12.56 -1.58
C GLU A 119 12.30 11.93 -0.22
N LYS A 120 11.57 12.31 0.84
CA LYS A 120 11.76 11.77 2.19
C LYS A 120 11.38 10.28 2.27
N ILE A 121 10.24 9.90 1.70
CA ILE A 121 9.76 8.51 1.63
C ILE A 121 10.70 7.69 0.76
N ILE A 122 11.11 8.18 -0.41
CA ILE A 122 12.06 7.47 -1.28
C ILE A 122 13.40 7.31 -0.56
N LYS A 123 13.93 8.35 0.07
CA LYS A 123 15.17 8.28 0.85
C LYS A 123 15.06 7.30 2.01
N PHE A 124 13.91 7.28 2.68
CA PHE A 124 13.65 6.37 3.78
C PHE A 124 13.60 4.91 3.30
N ILE A 125 12.74 4.61 2.33
CA ILE A 125 12.58 3.27 1.74
C ILE A 125 13.91 2.78 1.17
N SER A 126 14.64 3.62 0.43
CA SER A 126 15.96 3.26 -0.11
C SER A 126 16.98 2.97 0.98
N THR A 127 17.02 3.75 2.06
CA THR A 127 17.90 3.49 3.20
C THR A 127 17.56 2.16 3.89
N GLU A 128 16.28 1.86 4.09
CA GLU A 128 15.81 0.62 4.70
C GLU A 128 16.09 -0.60 3.82
N LEU A 129 15.86 -0.49 2.50
CA LEU A 129 16.18 -1.55 1.53
C LEU A 129 17.69 -1.82 1.45
N ASN A 130 18.52 -0.77 1.44
CA ASN A 130 19.98 -0.89 1.41
C ASN A 130 20.55 -1.52 2.68
N SER A 131 19.93 -1.26 3.84
CA SER A 131 20.35 -1.83 5.12
C SER A 131 19.81 -3.25 5.36
N SER A 132 18.89 -3.73 4.53
CA SER A 132 18.30 -5.07 4.64
C SER A 132 18.08 -5.74 3.26
N PRO A 133 19.16 -6.22 2.61
CA PRO A 133 19.12 -6.73 1.23
C PRO A 133 18.20 -7.95 1.04
N LYS A 134 17.89 -8.67 2.12
CA LYS A 134 16.94 -9.80 2.10
C LYS A 134 15.54 -9.41 1.58
N TYR A 135 15.20 -8.12 1.58
CA TYR A 135 13.93 -7.60 1.08
C TYR A 135 13.93 -7.21 -0.40
N LEU A 136 15.07 -7.36 -1.11
CA LEU A 136 15.18 -7.16 -2.55
C LEU A 136 14.98 -8.46 -3.35
N LYS A 137 14.72 -9.58 -2.67
CA LYS A 137 14.49 -10.87 -3.33
C LYS A 137 13.03 -10.97 -3.77
N TRP A 138 12.86 -10.97 -5.09
CA TRP A 138 11.65 -11.34 -5.81
C TRP A 138 11.56 -12.85 -5.94
#